data_AF-A0A077RPH6-F1
#
_entry.id   AF-A0A077RPH6-F1
#
_cell.length_a   1.000
_cell.length_b   1.000
_cell.length_c   1.000
_cell.angle_alpha   90.00
_cell.angle_beta   90.00
_cell.angle_gamma   90.00
#
_symmetry.space_group_name_H-M   'P 1'
#
loop_
_entity.id
_entity.type
_entity.pdbx_description
1 polymer ?
#
loop_
_entity_poly.entity_id
_entity_poly.type
_entity_poly.pdbx_seq_one_letter_code
_entity_poly.pdbx_strand_id
1 'polypeptide(L)'
;MLHRPPVKRLSEMVFGDSSSAEEEEEDEDFEIILGMTFNDDIPLPTTGSQFGIHINRDRAEGHAKIMRGYFDPKPMYPKKYFRRHFWMHPSLFLTIAKAVE
;
A
#
# COMPACT_ATOMS: atom_id res chain seq x y z
N MET A 1 -39.30 -8.40 -4.04
CA MET A 1 -38.54 -7.23 -4.53
C MET A 1 -38.49 -6.22 -3.39
N LEU A 2 -37.32 -5.96 -2.81
CA LEU A 2 -37.17 -5.01 -1.69
C LEU A 2 -36.86 -3.61 -2.24
N HIS A 3 -37.69 -2.62 -1.91
CA HIS A 3 -37.46 -1.21 -2.27
C HIS A 3 -36.36 -0.61 -1.37
N ARG A 4 -35.34 0.00 -1.97
CA ARG A 4 -34.30 0.75 -1.25
C ARG A 4 -34.79 2.19 -1.07
N PRO A 5 -34.76 2.79 0.14
CA PRO A 5 -35.14 4.19 0.31
C PRO A 5 -34.13 5.12 -0.39
N PRO A 6 -34.55 6.32 -0.84
CA PRO A 6 -33.66 7.25 -1.53
C PRO A 6 -32.60 7.78 -0.55
N VAL A 7 -31.33 7.70 -0.95
CA VAL A 7 -30.22 8.30 -0.22
C VAL A 7 -30.20 9.80 -0.49
N LYS A 8 -30.45 10.59 0.56
CA LYS A 8 -30.37 12.06 0.52
C LYS A 8 -28.93 12.48 0.23
N ARG A 9 -28.75 13.58 -0.51
CA ARG A 9 -27.39 14.12 -0.76
C ARG A 9 -26.84 14.69 0.55
N LEU A 10 -25.55 14.49 0.79
CA LEU A 10 -24.86 14.98 2.00
C LEU A 10 -25.09 16.47 2.24
N SER A 11 -25.19 17.28 1.18
CA SER A 11 -25.55 18.71 1.28
C SER A 11 -26.89 18.93 1.99
N GLU A 12 -27.91 18.11 1.73
CA GLU A 12 -29.23 18.25 2.36
C GLU A 12 -29.23 17.80 3.82
N MET A 13 -28.28 16.96 4.22
CA MET A 13 -28.11 16.54 5.62
C MET A 13 -27.39 17.60 6.45
N VAL A 14 -26.56 18.45 5.82
CA VAL A 14 -25.76 19.49 6.49
C VAL A 14 -26.51 20.81 6.69
N PHE A 15 -27.43 21.17 5.78
CA PHE A 15 -28.19 22.43 5.87
C PHE A 15 -29.60 22.27 6.47
N GLY A 16 -29.99 21.04 6.82
CA GLY A 16 -31.32 20.71 7.33
C GLY A 16 -31.39 20.74 8.85
N ASP A 17 -31.64 21.93 9.39
CA ASP A 17 -32.12 22.19 10.76
C ASP A 17 -31.06 22.20 11.87
N SER A 18 -30.49 23.38 12.16
CA SER A 18 -30.26 23.77 13.55
C SER A 18 -30.05 25.28 13.67
N SER A 19 -31.07 25.97 14.17
CA SER A 19 -30.94 27.27 14.81
C SER A 19 -30.68 27.05 16.30
N SER A 20 -29.43 27.22 16.75
CA SER A 20 -29.13 27.60 18.14
C SER A 20 -27.71 28.12 18.23
N ALA A 21 -27.55 29.20 18.98
CA ALA A 21 -26.40 30.09 18.98
C ALA A 21 -25.30 29.66 19.97
N GLU A 22 -24.08 30.17 19.70
CA GLU A 22 -22.85 30.26 20.52
C GLU A 22 -22.24 28.96 21.08
N GLU A 23 -21.03 28.57 20.65
CA GLU A 23 -19.73 28.81 21.31
C GLU A 23 -18.61 28.56 20.28
N GLU A 24 -17.83 29.61 19.96
CA GLU A 24 -16.63 29.54 19.10
C GLU A 24 -15.53 28.83 19.87
N GLU A 25 -14.93 27.77 19.31
CA GLU A 25 -13.53 27.32 19.45
C GLU A 25 -13.39 25.95 18.77
N GLU A 26 -13.04 25.91 17.48
CA GLU A 26 -12.34 24.82 16.75
C GLU A 26 -12.54 25.00 15.22
N ASP A 27 -12.10 26.14 14.68
CA ASP A 27 -12.16 26.40 13.23
C ASP A 27 -10.78 26.27 12.54
N GLU A 28 -9.69 26.17 13.30
CA GLU A 28 -8.34 26.11 12.74
C GLU A 28 -8.05 24.77 12.05
N ASP A 29 -8.49 23.66 12.62
CA ASP A 29 -8.27 22.32 12.06
C ASP A 29 -9.17 22.05 10.86
N PHE A 30 -10.42 22.55 10.87
CA PHE A 30 -11.33 22.45 9.73
C PHE A 30 -10.80 23.23 8.52
N GLU A 31 -10.31 24.46 8.72
CA GLU A 31 -9.76 25.28 7.64
C GLU A 31 -8.45 24.70 7.07
N ILE A 32 -7.60 24.10 7.93
CA ILE A 32 -6.42 23.36 7.49
C ILE A 32 -6.79 22.13 6.67
N ILE A 33 -7.78 21.32 7.11
CA ILE A 33 -8.24 20.14 6.37
C ILE A 33 -8.87 20.55 5.03
N LEU A 34 -9.63 21.64 5.01
CA LEU A 34 -10.22 22.20 3.80
C LEU A 34 -9.12 22.71 2.84
N GLY A 35 -8.13 23.44 3.38
CA GLY A 35 -6.96 23.89 2.64
C GLY A 35 -6.12 22.73 2.09
N MET A 36 -5.94 21.64 2.84
CA MET A 36 -5.21 20.44 2.38
C MET A 36 -5.98 19.62 1.34
N THR A 37 -7.32 19.72 1.31
CA THR A 37 -8.16 19.01 0.33
C THR A 37 -8.36 19.77 -0.97
N PHE A 38 -8.22 21.10 -0.96
CA PHE A 38 -8.35 21.94 -2.17
C PHE A 38 -7.04 22.50 -2.71
N ASN A 39 -5.96 22.55 -1.92
CA ASN A 39 -4.63 22.93 -2.39
C ASN A 39 -3.81 21.66 -2.69
N ASP A 40 -3.66 21.34 -3.97
CA ASP A 40 -2.76 20.28 -4.46
C ASP A 40 -1.26 20.58 -4.19
N ASP A 41 -0.95 21.75 -3.64
CA ASP A 41 0.39 22.32 -3.46
C ASP A 41 1.12 21.88 -2.18
N ILE A 42 0.45 21.17 -1.26
CA ILE A 42 1.12 20.54 -0.10
C ILE A 42 1.42 19.08 -0.48
N PRO A 43 2.69 18.72 -0.77
CA PRO A 43 3.05 17.34 -1.06
C PRO A 43 2.90 16.53 0.23
N LEU A 44 1.77 15.85 0.39
CA LEU A 44 1.64 14.79 1.38
C LEU A 44 2.75 13.77 1.07
N PRO A 45 3.58 13.37 2.06
CA PRO A 45 4.53 12.29 1.85
C PRO A 45 3.74 11.05 1.45
N THR A 46 3.83 10.67 0.18
CA THR A 46 3.16 9.49 -0.35
C THR A 46 3.84 8.26 0.23
N THR A 47 3.34 7.78 1.37
CA THR A 47 3.72 6.53 2.02
C THR A 47 3.05 5.33 1.33
N GLY A 48 3.09 5.31 0.01
CA GLY A 48 2.38 4.33 -0.80
C GLY A 48 3.14 3.90 -2.04
N SER A 49 2.65 2.82 -2.66
CA SER A 49 3.09 2.37 -3.98
C SER A 49 2.86 3.51 -4.98
N GLN A 50 3.94 4.17 -5.40
CA GLN A 50 3.89 5.07 -6.55
C GLN A 50 3.63 4.23 -7.79
N PHE A 51 2.37 4.20 -8.22
CA PHE A 51 1.96 3.54 -9.45
C PHE A 51 2.81 4.07 -10.61
N GLY A 52 3.49 3.18 -11.32
CA GLY A 52 4.29 3.53 -12.49
C GLY A 52 5.79 3.73 -12.26
N ILE A 53 6.31 3.63 -11.02
CA ILE A 53 7.77 3.61 -10.84
C ILE A 53 8.34 2.28 -11.35
N HIS A 54 9.06 2.35 -12.48
CA HIS A 54 9.90 1.27 -12.93
C HIS A 54 11.23 1.26 -12.17
N ILE A 55 11.35 0.37 -11.19
CA ILE A 55 12.64 0.12 -10.52
C ILE A 55 13.44 -0.83 -11.40
N ASN A 56 14.52 -0.31 -12.01
CA ASN A 56 15.50 -1.13 -12.72
C ASN A 56 16.15 -2.10 -11.73
N ARG A 57 15.73 -3.36 -11.78
CA ARG A 57 16.32 -4.45 -11.00
C ARG A 57 17.08 -5.37 -11.93
N ASP A 58 18.38 -5.55 -11.69
CA ASP A 58 19.14 -6.60 -12.36
C ASP A 58 18.62 -7.96 -11.89
N ARG A 59 17.82 -8.60 -12.75
CA ARG A 59 17.23 -9.91 -12.47
C ARG A 59 18.28 -11.01 -12.48
N ALA A 60 19.31 -10.90 -13.32
CA ALA A 60 20.36 -11.91 -13.43
C ALA A 60 21.25 -11.90 -12.18
N GLU A 61 21.65 -10.71 -11.73
CA GLU A 61 22.40 -10.55 -10.48
C GLU A 61 21.55 -11.02 -9.28
N GLY A 62 20.27 -10.65 -9.24
CA GLY A 62 19.33 -11.09 -8.21
C GLY A 62 19.21 -12.62 -8.16
N HIS A 63 19.09 -13.27 -9.31
CA HIS A 63 19.06 -14.73 -9.42
C HIS A 63 20.33 -15.37 -8.87
N ALA A 64 21.51 -14.91 -9.32
CA ALA A 64 22.80 -15.41 -8.86
C ALA A 64 22.96 -15.26 -7.34
N LYS A 65 22.52 -14.13 -6.78
CA LYS A 65 22.58 -13.87 -5.33
C LYS A 65 21.69 -14.83 -4.52
N ILE A 66 20.49 -15.14 -5.00
CA ILE A 66 19.60 -16.11 -4.34
C ILE A 66 20.20 -17.51 -4.40
N MET A 67 20.70 -17.93 -5.58
CA MET A 67 21.32 -19.25 -5.75
C MET A 67 22.52 -19.42 -4.81
N ARG A 68 23.43 -18.45 -4.81
CA ARG A 68 24.60 -18.42 -3.91
C ARG A 68 24.22 -18.45 -2.43
N GLY A 69 23.14 -17.75 -2.07
CA GLY A 69 22.72 -17.59 -0.68
C GLY A 69 22.16 -18.86 -0.05
N TYR A 70 21.45 -19.69 -0.82
CA TYR A 70 20.67 -20.81 -0.29
C TYR A 70 21.05 -22.18 -0.83
N PHE A 71 21.66 -22.25 -2.02
CA PHE A 71 21.86 -23.51 -2.75
C PHE A 71 23.33 -23.85 -3.00
N ASP A 72 24.27 -22.96 -2.66
CA ASP A 72 25.70 -23.28 -2.69
C ASP A 72 26.08 -24.38 -1.71
N PRO A 73 27.22 -25.07 -1.93
CA PRO A 73 27.73 -26.09 -1.00
C PRO A 73 27.92 -25.58 0.43
N LYS A 74 28.23 -24.29 0.59
CA LYS A 74 28.29 -23.59 1.87
C LYS A 74 27.34 -22.38 1.82
N PRO A 75 26.04 -22.60 2.03
CA PRO A 75 25.06 -21.53 1.88
C PRO A 75 25.23 -20.48 2.98
N MET A 76 25.05 -19.21 2.61
CA MET A 76 25.10 -18.10 3.57
C MET A 76 23.94 -18.17 4.57
N TYR A 77 22.79 -18.69 4.15
CA TYR A 77 21.59 -18.77 4.97
C TYR A 77 21.20 -20.23 5.28
N PRO A 78 20.89 -20.54 6.55
CA PRO A 78 20.33 -21.85 6.89
C PRO A 78 18.99 -22.12 6.21
N LYS A 79 18.73 -23.39 5.87
CA LYS A 79 17.52 -23.84 5.15
C LYS A 79 16.19 -23.40 5.79
N LYS A 80 16.14 -23.22 7.12
CA LYS A 80 14.95 -22.73 7.84
C LYS A 80 14.49 -21.33 7.38
N TYR A 81 15.42 -20.49 6.95
CA TYR A 81 15.12 -19.14 6.47
C TYR A 81 14.50 -19.15 5.08
N PHE A 82 14.84 -20.13 4.25
CA PHE A 82 14.29 -20.25 2.91
C PHE A 82 12.76 -20.31 2.92
N ARG A 83 12.20 -21.21 3.74
CA ARG A 83 10.74 -21.34 3.90
C ARG A 83 10.10 -20.06 4.45
N ARG A 84 10.80 -19.29 5.29
CA ARG A 84 10.28 -18.04 5.86
C ARG A 84 10.27 -16.90 4.84
N HIS A 85 11.25 -16.86 3.92
CA HIS A 85 11.35 -15.78 2.94
C HIS A 85 10.54 -16.03 1.66
N PHE A 86 10.50 -17.27 1.17
CA PHE A 86 9.84 -17.61 -0.10
C PHE A 86 8.52 -18.34 0.08
N TRP A 87 8.19 -18.75 1.31
CA TRP A 87 6.97 -19.48 1.67
C TRP A 87 6.74 -20.76 0.84
N MET A 88 7.80 -21.30 0.24
CA MET A 88 7.78 -22.52 -0.56
C MET A 88 8.94 -23.46 -0.21
N HIS A 89 8.83 -24.69 -0.67
CA HIS A 89 9.90 -25.66 -0.50
C HIS A 89 11.05 -25.39 -1.49
N PRO A 90 12.34 -25.58 -1.10
CA PRO A 90 13.47 -25.33 -2.00
C PRO A 90 13.41 -26.10 -3.33
N SER A 91 12.87 -27.32 -3.32
CA SER A 91 12.71 -28.13 -4.53
C SER A 91 11.73 -27.52 -5.53
N LEU A 92 10.62 -26.95 -5.04
CA LEU A 92 9.64 -26.26 -5.89
C LEU A 92 10.26 -24.99 -6.48
N PHE A 93 11.00 -24.24 -5.68
CA PHE A 93 11.72 -23.06 -6.16
C PHE A 93 12.67 -23.38 -7.31
N LEU A 94 13.49 -24.44 -7.17
CA LEU A 94 14.41 -24.86 -8.26
C LEU A 94 13.66 -25.29 -9.52
N THR A 95 12.51 -25.93 -9.36
CA THR A 95 11.66 -26.33 -10.50
C THR A 95 11.13 -25.11 -11.24
N ILE A 96 10.65 -24.10 -10.50
CA ILE A 96 10.18 -22.84 -11.09
C ILE A 96 11.34 -22.07 -11.73
N ALA A 97 12.49 -21.98 -11.06
CA ALA A 97 13.67 -21.29 -11.58
C ALA A 97 14.11 -21.90 -12.92
N LYS A 98 14.20 -23.23 -13.00
CA LYS A 98 14.55 -23.95 -14.23
C LYS A 98 13.52 -23.79 -15.35
N ALA A 99 12.25 -23.56 -15.02
CA ALA A 99 11.18 -23.39 -16.01
C ALA A 99 11.15 -21.97 -16.62
N VAL A 100 11.78 -21.00 -15.97
CA VAL A 100 11.80 -19.57 -16.38
C VAL A 100 13.13 -19.19 -17.03
N GLU A 101 14.18 -19.99 -16.80
CA GLU A 101 15.49 -19.92 -17.46
C GLU A 101 15.38 -20.31 -18.95
#